data_AF-A0A1I6Y1Q8-F1
#
_entry.id   AF-A0A1I6Y1Q8-F1
#
_cell.length_a   1.000
_cell.length_b   1.000
_cell.length_c   1.000
_cell.angle_alpha   90.00
_cell.angle_beta   90.00
_cell.angle_gamma   90.00
#
_symmetry.space_group_name_H-M   'P 1'
#
loop_
_entity.id
_entity.type
_entity.pdbx_description
1 polymer ?
#
loop_
_entity_poly.entity_id
_entity_poly.type
_entity_poly.pdbx_seq_one_letter_code
_entity_poly.pdbx_strand_id
1 'polypeptide(L)'
;MQINVFKSLFFLLASFSLVSCAVVHRGHIVSLDYGQPVPIEDQAIGTASARYFWGFGGNGTDILLKNAKDNMIKNRPLHANEVYKNINLNVSHAFYPLFSKVTYTITADVIDVTQDPSYPDRTEFTSELYAFGDSLFNYKKEFLGFFIERQANAKVKLQTPKGVIKLISENDFYKVLPVFNNYQMGQEISFESDYFSKGTIKAFGYNRVLVDTEGDADFEIEYTAITNEAEQPKEE
;
A
#
# COMPACT_ATOMS: atom_id res chain seq x y z
N MET A 1 30.36 -30.76 41.75
CA MET A 1 30.88 -30.00 40.61
C MET A 1 30.27 -30.41 39.27
N GLN A 2 30.08 -31.71 38.97
CA GLN A 2 29.56 -32.17 37.66
C GLN A 2 28.12 -31.74 37.31
N ILE A 3 27.21 -31.62 38.29
CA ILE A 3 25.81 -31.23 38.04
C ILE A 3 25.70 -29.80 37.46
N ASN A 4 26.61 -28.91 37.83
CA ASN A 4 26.61 -27.53 37.33
C ASN A 4 27.12 -27.44 35.89
N VAL A 5 28.02 -28.35 35.47
CA VAL A 5 28.55 -28.42 34.10
C VAL A 5 27.45 -28.88 33.13
N PHE A 6 26.65 -29.87 33.51
CA PHE A 6 25.57 -30.38 32.66
C PHE A 6 24.45 -29.34 32.46
N LYS A 7 24.11 -28.58 33.51
CA LYS A 7 23.14 -27.47 33.43
C LYS A 7 23.64 -26.36 32.50
N SER A 8 24.91 -25.93 32.63
CA SER A 8 25.49 -24.93 31.73
C SER A 8 25.53 -25.39 30.28
N LEU A 9 25.87 -26.66 30.02
CA LEU A 9 25.88 -27.21 28.66
C LEU A 9 24.48 -27.25 28.05
N PHE A 10 23.46 -27.61 28.83
CA PHE A 10 22.07 -27.60 28.40
C PHE A 10 21.57 -26.19 28.05
N PHE A 11 21.89 -25.19 28.88
CA PHE A 11 21.55 -23.79 28.58
C PHE A 11 22.26 -23.26 27.32
N LEU A 12 23.52 -23.64 27.11
CA LEU A 12 24.27 -23.30 25.88
C LEU A 12 23.63 -23.94 24.64
N LEU A 13 23.26 -25.21 24.71
CA LEU A 13 22.65 -25.94 23.59
C LEU A 13 21.23 -25.42 23.28
N ALA A 14 20.47 -25.07 24.32
CA ALA A 14 19.14 -24.46 24.18
C ALA A 14 19.22 -23.02 23.63
N SER A 15 20.25 -22.26 23.97
CA SER A 15 20.49 -20.95 23.35
C SER A 15 20.84 -21.07 21.87
N PHE A 16 21.66 -22.06 21.49
CA PHE A 16 22.01 -22.32 20.09
C PHE A 16 20.82 -22.78 19.24
N SER A 17 19.86 -23.52 19.81
CA SER A 17 18.67 -23.95 19.06
C SER A 17 17.70 -22.80 18.77
N LEU A 18 17.66 -21.76 19.61
CA LEU A 18 16.83 -20.56 19.41
C LEU A 18 17.32 -19.64 18.27
N VAL A 19 18.60 -19.73 17.86
CA VAL A 19 19.18 -18.90 16.77
C VAL A 19 19.03 -19.57 15.40
N SER A 20 18.40 -20.75 15.32
CA SER A 20 18.53 -21.64 14.15
C SER A 20 17.90 -21.16 12.84
N CYS A 21 17.08 -20.10 12.82
CA CYS A 21 16.44 -19.57 11.60
C CYS A 21 16.24 -18.05 11.66
N ALA A 22 17.28 -17.26 11.91
CA ALA A 22 17.16 -15.80 11.84
C ALA A 22 17.18 -15.32 10.39
N VAL A 23 16.13 -14.61 9.95
CA VAL A 23 16.10 -13.92 8.66
C VAL A 23 16.04 -12.42 8.90
N VAL A 24 17.00 -11.70 8.33
CA VAL A 24 17.04 -10.24 8.36
C VAL A 24 16.69 -9.71 6.98
N HIS A 25 15.68 -8.85 6.91
CA HIS A 25 15.29 -8.15 5.69
C HIS A 25 15.78 -6.70 5.72
N ARG A 26 16.30 -6.22 4.59
CA ARG A 26 16.65 -4.82 4.36
C ARG A 26 16.09 -4.42 3.00
N GLY A 27 15.02 -3.62 3.02
CA GLY A 27 14.49 -2.98 1.81
C GLY A 27 15.18 -1.64 1.61
N HIS A 28 15.62 -1.37 0.38
CA HIS A 28 16.11 -0.06 -0.05
C HIS A 28 15.33 0.36 -1.30
N ILE A 29 14.67 1.51 -1.24
CA ILE A 29 14.02 2.10 -2.40
C ILE A 29 15.11 2.82 -3.19
N VAL A 30 15.31 2.45 -4.47
CA VAL A 30 16.46 2.92 -5.26
C VAL A 30 16.05 4.03 -6.23
N SER A 31 14.82 3.99 -6.75
CA SER A 31 14.24 5.13 -7.46
C SER A 31 12.78 5.33 -7.09
N LEU A 32 12.44 6.58 -6.81
CA LEU A 32 11.07 7.08 -6.75
C LEU A 32 11.02 8.21 -7.76
N ASP A 33 10.50 7.94 -8.94
CA ASP A 33 10.32 8.97 -9.95
C ASP A 33 8.89 9.47 -9.84
N TYR A 34 8.71 10.51 -9.03
CA TYR A 34 7.42 11.14 -8.72
C TYR A 34 6.92 12.10 -9.81
N GLY A 35 7.48 12.05 -11.02
CA GLY A 35 7.24 13.04 -12.08
C GLY A 35 5.75 13.34 -12.32
N GLN A 36 4.90 12.30 -12.35
CA GLN A 36 3.44 12.31 -12.25
C GLN A 36 3.00 10.89 -11.85
N PRO A 37 1.82 10.67 -11.24
CA PRO A 37 1.23 9.33 -11.20
C PRO A 37 1.06 8.86 -12.66
N VAL A 38 1.34 7.59 -12.95
CA VAL A 38 1.14 6.97 -14.28
C VAL A 38 0.47 5.62 -14.04
N PRO A 39 -0.51 5.21 -14.86
CA PRO A 39 -1.09 3.87 -14.77
C PRO A 39 0.01 2.80 -14.90
N ILE A 40 0.08 1.92 -13.92
CA ILE A 40 1.01 0.79 -13.93
C ILE A 40 0.37 -0.30 -14.80
N GLU A 41 1.04 -0.65 -15.91
CA GLU A 41 0.58 -1.72 -16.79
C GLU A 41 0.87 -3.09 -16.20
N ASP A 42 2.08 -3.26 -15.63
CA ASP A 42 2.57 -4.53 -15.13
C ASP A 42 3.69 -4.33 -14.08
N GLN A 43 4.12 -5.41 -13.44
CA GLN A 43 5.24 -5.40 -12.49
C GLN A 43 6.34 -6.37 -12.92
N ALA A 44 7.56 -5.87 -13.07
CA ALA A 44 8.74 -6.68 -13.35
C ALA A 44 9.43 -7.11 -12.05
N ILE A 45 9.78 -8.40 -11.95
CA ILE A 45 10.41 -8.98 -10.76
C ILE A 45 11.63 -9.82 -11.17
N GLY A 46 12.78 -9.54 -10.53
CA GLY A 46 14.01 -10.30 -10.70
C GLY A 46 14.60 -10.71 -9.37
N THR A 47 15.10 -11.95 -9.27
CA THR A 47 15.73 -12.45 -8.06
C THR A 47 17.09 -13.09 -8.34
N ALA A 48 18.01 -12.97 -7.40
CA ALA A 48 19.29 -13.69 -7.40
C ALA A 48 19.68 -14.04 -5.97
N SER A 49 20.33 -15.18 -5.76
CA SER A 49 20.78 -15.59 -4.42
C SER A 49 22.15 -16.24 -4.44
N ALA A 50 22.89 -16.04 -3.35
CA ALA A 50 24.13 -16.75 -3.05
C ALA A 50 23.97 -17.52 -1.75
N ARG A 51 24.65 -18.67 -1.67
CA ARG A 51 24.81 -19.44 -0.43
C ARG A 51 26.28 -19.36 -0.01
N TYR A 52 26.51 -19.06 1.25
CA TYR A 52 27.81 -19.03 1.89
C TYR A 52 27.88 -20.21 2.85
N PHE A 53 28.95 -20.98 2.81
CA PHE A 53 29.19 -22.07 3.74
C PHE A 53 30.31 -21.64 4.68
N TRP A 54 30.05 -21.57 5.99
CA TRP A 54 31.05 -21.08 6.96
C TRP A 54 31.63 -19.68 6.63
N GLY A 55 30.84 -18.82 6.00
CA GLY A 55 31.30 -17.49 5.54
C GLY A 55 32.17 -17.50 4.28
N PHE A 56 32.54 -18.68 3.78
CA PHE A 56 33.26 -18.85 2.51
C PHE A 56 32.29 -19.25 1.40
N GLY A 57 32.45 -18.65 0.23
CA GLY A 57 31.58 -18.88 -0.94
C GLY A 57 30.80 -17.65 -1.34
N GLY A 58 29.89 -17.82 -2.30
CA GLY A 58 29.06 -16.75 -2.87
C GLY A 58 29.76 -15.94 -3.96
N ASN A 59 29.02 -15.63 -5.03
CA ASN A 59 29.44 -14.61 -5.99
C ASN A 59 29.43 -13.24 -5.31
N GLY A 60 30.33 -12.32 -5.70
CA GLY A 60 30.39 -10.97 -5.14
C GLY A 60 29.01 -10.29 -5.13
N THR A 61 28.75 -9.43 -4.15
CA THR A 61 27.46 -8.74 -3.98
C THR A 61 27.01 -8.00 -5.23
N ASP A 62 27.94 -7.41 -5.97
CA ASP A 62 27.67 -6.70 -7.22
C ASP A 62 27.16 -7.63 -8.31
N ILE A 63 27.64 -8.89 -8.33
CA ILE A 63 27.17 -9.92 -9.26
C ILE A 63 25.74 -10.33 -8.91
N LEU A 64 25.38 -10.39 -7.62
CA LEU A 64 24.01 -10.70 -7.21
C LEU A 64 23.03 -9.60 -7.62
N LEU A 65 23.38 -8.33 -7.40
CA LEU A 65 22.56 -7.21 -7.83
C LEU A 65 22.40 -7.19 -9.35
N LYS A 66 23.49 -7.37 -10.09
CA LYS A 66 23.47 -7.44 -11.55
C LYS A 66 22.61 -8.60 -12.04
N ASN A 67 22.77 -9.79 -11.47
CA ASN A 67 21.98 -10.96 -11.85
C ASN A 67 20.49 -10.77 -11.54
N ALA A 68 20.15 -10.16 -10.40
CA ALA A 68 18.76 -9.84 -10.09
C ALA A 68 18.17 -8.86 -11.10
N LYS A 69 18.93 -7.83 -11.50
CA LYS A 69 18.53 -6.87 -12.54
C LYS A 69 18.38 -7.54 -13.91
N ASP A 70 19.34 -8.36 -14.31
CA ASP A 70 19.30 -9.08 -15.58
C ASP A 70 18.11 -10.07 -15.60
N ASN A 71 17.81 -10.73 -14.48
CA ASN A 71 16.66 -11.60 -14.35
C ASN A 71 15.34 -10.82 -14.42
N MET A 72 15.26 -9.63 -13.82
CA MET A 72 14.09 -8.75 -13.93
C MET A 72 13.83 -8.42 -15.41
N ILE A 73 14.86 -7.97 -16.12
CA ILE A 73 14.77 -7.60 -17.55
C ILE A 73 14.41 -8.80 -18.42
N LYS A 74 14.96 -9.99 -18.12
CA LYS A 74 14.64 -11.22 -18.85
C LYS A 74 13.22 -11.72 -18.60
N ASN A 75 12.74 -11.60 -17.37
CA ASN A 75 11.40 -12.06 -16.98
C ASN A 75 10.31 -11.19 -17.59
N ARG A 76 10.55 -9.88 -17.69
CA ARG A 76 9.62 -8.93 -18.29
C ARG A 76 10.38 -7.94 -19.18
N PRO A 77 10.77 -8.32 -20.40
CA PRO A 77 11.40 -7.37 -21.32
C PRO A 77 10.41 -6.25 -21.64
N LEU A 78 10.93 -5.03 -21.79
CA LEU A 78 10.11 -3.87 -22.16
C LEU A 78 9.73 -3.93 -23.63
N HIS A 79 8.47 -3.61 -23.93
CA HIS A 79 7.97 -3.33 -25.26
C HIS A 79 8.38 -1.91 -25.71
N ALA A 80 8.14 -1.60 -26.98
CA ALA A 80 8.38 -0.25 -27.48
C ALA A 80 7.52 0.74 -26.67
N ASN A 81 8.14 1.82 -26.20
CA ASN A 81 7.54 2.86 -25.35
C ASN A 81 7.30 2.50 -23.88
N GLU A 82 7.63 1.29 -23.41
CA GLU A 82 7.58 1.01 -21.97
C GLU A 82 8.86 1.44 -21.24
N VAL A 83 8.73 1.85 -19.97
CA VAL A 83 9.86 2.12 -19.09
C VAL A 83 9.63 1.55 -17.69
N TYR A 84 10.73 1.17 -17.02
CA TYR A 84 10.70 0.81 -15.61
C TYR A 84 10.67 2.06 -14.72
N LYS A 85 9.73 2.11 -13.77
CA LYS A 85 9.62 3.14 -12.73
C LYS A 85 9.55 2.49 -11.35
N ASN A 86 9.70 3.30 -10.30
CA ASN A 86 9.61 2.88 -8.89
C ASN A 86 10.45 1.63 -8.56
N ILE A 87 11.73 1.67 -8.92
CA ILE A 87 12.60 0.50 -8.77
C ILE A 87 12.93 0.32 -7.28
N ASN A 88 12.52 -0.83 -6.75
CA ASN A 88 12.73 -1.23 -5.37
C ASN A 88 13.73 -2.40 -5.30
N LEU A 89 14.68 -2.31 -4.36
CA LEU A 89 15.62 -3.37 -4.06
C LEU A 89 15.34 -3.92 -2.66
N ASN A 90 15.06 -5.21 -2.56
CA ASN A 90 14.92 -5.92 -1.31
C ASN A 90 16.03 -6.95 -1.15
N VAL A 91 16.79 -6.84 -0.06
CA VAL A 91 17.85 -7.77 0.31
C VAL A 91 17.42 -8.55 1.54
N SER A 92 17.36 -9.87 1.43
CA SER A 92 17.12 -10.76 2.56
C SER A 92 18.35 -11.61 2.86
N HIS A 93 18.69 -11.71 4.14
CA HIS A 93 19.79 -12.54 4.62
C HIS A 93 19.23 -13.56 5.61
N ALA A 94 19.25 -14.83 5.22
CA ALA A 94 18.91 -15.95 6.06
C ALA A 94 20.18 -16.56 6.65
N PHE A 95 20.25 -16.64 7.96
CA PHE A 95 21.38 -17.22 8.68
C PHE A 95 20.98 -18.58 9.26
N TYR A 96 21.75 -19.62 8.93
CA TYR A 96 21.67 -20.95 9.51
C TYR A 96 23.01 -21.30 10.16
N PRO A 97 23.05 -22.21 11.15
CA PRO A 97 24.28 -22.51 11.90
C PRO A 97 25.50 -22.92 11.04
N LEU A 98 25.31 -23.48 9.85
CA LEU A 98 26.38 -23.96 8.97
C LEU A 98 26.48 -23.23 7.62
N PHE A 99 25.46 -22.46 7.26
CA PHE A 99 25.42 -21.74 6.00
C PHE A 99 24.55 -20.48 6.11
N SER A 100 24.84 -19.48 5.30
CA SER A 100 23.93 -18.34 5.13
C SER A 100 23.48 -18.24 3.68
N LYS A 101 22.32 -17.63 3.47
CA LYS A 101 21.78 -17.36 2.14
C LYS A 101 21.45 -15.88 2.04
N VAL A 102 22.05 -15.20 1.07
CA VAL A 102 21.70 -13.83 0.71
C VAL A 102 20.84 -13.86 -0.54
N THR A 103 19.70 -13.17 -0.54
CA THR A 103 18.81 -13.06 -1.71
C THR A 103 18.57 -11.58 -2.02
N TYR A 104 18.79 -11.21 -3.27
CA TYR A 104 18.47 -9.90 -3.84
C TYR A 104 17.20 -10.06 -4.66
N THR A 105 16.22 -9.21 -4.40
CA THR A 105 14.98 -9.11 -5.16
C THR A 105 14.85 -7.69 -5.66
N ILE A 106 14.74 -7.50 -6.97
CA ILE A 106 14.46 -6.20 -7.58
C ILE A 106 13.05 -6.25 -8.12
N THR A 107 12.26 -5.24 -7.81
CA THR A 107 10.94 -5.03 -8.41
C THR A 107 10.89 -3.66 -9.07
N ALA A 108 10.15 -3.55 -10.15
CA ALA A 108 9.91 -2.30 -10.85
C ALA A 108 8.50 -2.31 -11.44
N ASP A 109 7.87 -1.13 -11.45
CA ASP A 109 6.60 -0.93 -12.14
C ASP A 109 6.90 -0.68 -13.62
N VAL A 110 6.13 -1.29 -14.51
CA VAL A 110 6.20 -1.07 -15.96
C VAL A 110 5.12 -0.08 -16.34
N ILE A 111 5.51 1.02 -16.98
CA ILE A 111 4.60 2.04 -17.49
C ILE A 111 4.82 2.24 -18.99
N ASP A 112 3.78 2.57 -19.73
CA ASP A 112 3.87 2.99 -21.14
C ASP A 112 3.99 4.52 -21.21
N VAL A 113 5.02 5.02 -21.88
CA VAL A 113 5.31 6.45 -22.05
C VAL A 113 4.44 7.08 -23.16
N THR A 114 3.85 6.26 -24.05
CA THR A 114 2.90 6.73 -25.06
C THR A 114 1.48 6.85 -24.56
N GLN A 115 1.17 6.22 -23.42
CA GLN A 115 0.02 6.65 -22.65
C GLN A 115 0.37 8.03 -22.11
N ASP A 116 -0.22 9.05 -22.74
CA ASP A 116 -0.35 10.37 -22.12
C ASP A 116 -0.79 10.09 -20.68
N PRO A 117 -0.22 10.74 -19.65
CA PRO A 117 -0.88 10.81 -18.37
C PRO A 117 -2.18 11.58 -18.59
N SER A 118 -3.16 10.97 -19.28
CA SER A 118 -4.56 11.37 -19.30
C SER A 118 -5.13 10.98 -17.94
N TYR A 119 -4.50 11.50 -16.91
CA TYR A 119 -5.24 11.95 -15.76
C TYR A 119 -6.20 12.98 -16.33
N PRO A 120 -7.49 12.91 -16.00
CA PRO A 120 -8.29 14.12 -16.11
C PRO A 120 -7.49 15.20 -15.40
N ASP A 121 -7.21 16.28 -16.13
CA ASP A 121 -6.49 17.43 -15.63
C ASP A 121 -7.09 17.76 -14.25
N ARG A 122 -6.27 17.78 -13.20
CA ARG A 122 -6.73 18.05 -11.82
C ARG A 122 -7.43 19.40 -11.69
N THR A 123 -7.39 20.22 -12.74
CA THR A 123 -8.03 21.54 -12.81
C THR A 123 -9.48 21.52 -13.29
N GLU A 124 -10.02 20.38 -13.73
CA GLU A 124 -11.47 20.25 -13.85
C GLU A 124 -12.01 19.66 -12.54
N PHE A 125 -12.79 20.45 -11.81
CA PHE A 125 -13.71 19.99 -10.79
C PHE A 125 -14.69 18.99 -11.43
N THR A 126 -14.22 17.78 -11.68
CA THR A 126 -15.08 16.68 -12.06
C THR A 126 -15.90 16.35 -10.83
N SER A 127 -17.19 16.11 -11.03
CA SER A 127 -18.15 15.68 -10.02
C SER A 127 -17.82 14.32 -9.38
N GLU A 128 -16.59 13.85 -9.52
CA GLU A 128 -16.13 12.52 -9.12
C GLU A 128 -15.39 12.60 -7.79
N LEU A 129 -15.88 11.84 -6.82
CA LEU A 129 -15.34 11.82 -5.46
C LEU A 129 -13.89 11.30 -5.38
N TYR A 130 -13.49 10.45 -6.34
CA TYR A 130 -12.20 9.77 -6.35
C TYR A 130 -11.51 9.94 -7.70
N ALA A 131 -10.21 10.18 -7.64
CA ALA A 131 -9.28 10.24 -8.75
C ALA A 131 -8.20 9.17 -8.58
N PHE A 132 -7.54 8.80 -9.68
CA PHE A 132 -6.42 7.86 -9.63
C PHE A 132 -5.36 8.33 -8.62
N GLY A 133 -4.90 7.37 -7.80
CA GLY A 133 -3.88 7.58 -6.79
C GLY A 133 -4.42 8.07 -5.45
N ASP A 134 -5.72 8.32 -5.32
CA ASP A 134 -6.30 8.71 -4.04
C ASP A 134 -6.20 7.60 -3.01
N SER A 135 -5.86 7.99 -1.77
CA SER A 135 -5.86 7.09 -0.63
C SER A 135 -7.28 6.73 -0.21
N LEU A 136 -7.58 5.43 -0.19
CA LEU A 136 -8.86 4.89 0.24
C LEU A 136 -8.75 4.26 1.63
N PHE A 137 -9.77 4.51 2.46
CA PHE A 137 -9.84 4.02 3.84
C PHE A 137 -11.15 3.27 4.05
N ASN A 138 -11.18 2.25 4.91
CA ASN A 138 -12.45 1.65 5.33
C ASN A 138 -13.14 2.49 6.43
N TYR A 139 -14.29 2.03 6.90
CA TYR A 139 -15.06 2.69 7.97
C TYR A 139 -14.32 2.81 9.31
N LYS A 140 -13.33 1.94 9.55
CA LYS A 140 -12.43 2.00 10.71
C LYS A 140 -11.23 2.93 10.48
N LYS A 141 -11.22 3.67 9.37
CA LYS A 141 -10.10 4.51 8.91
C LYS A 141 -8.80 3.74 8.65
N GLU A 142 -8.89 2.42 8.41
CA GLU A 142 -7.74 1.62 8.02
C GLU A 142 -7.48 1.80 6.52
N PHE A 143 -6.21 2.03 6.16
CA PHE A 143 -5.81 2.22 4.76
C PHE A 143 -6.02 0.95 3.94
N LEU A 144 -6.79 1.05 2.85
CA LEU A 144 -7.10 -0.05 1.94
C LEU A 144 -6.15 -0.11 0.74
N GLY A 145 -5.78 1.06 0.21
CA GLY A 145 -4.94 1.18 -0.97
C GLY A 145 -5.20 2.45 -1.76
N PHE A 146 -4.66 2.51 -2.97
CA PHE A 146 -4.79 3.63 -3.89
C PHE A 146 -5.86 3.35 -4.94
N PHE A 147 -6.76 4.31 -5.16
CA PHE A 147 -7.77 4.25 -6.22
C PHE A 147 -7.09 4.15 -7.60
N ILE A 148 -7.58 3.27 -8.47
CA ILE A 148 -7.14 3.20 -9.87
C ILE A 148 -8.25 3.70 -10.77
N GLU A 149 -9.37 2.98 -10.76
CA GLU A 149 -10.48 3.26 -11.66
C GLU A 149 -11.78 2.72 -11.07
N ARG A 150 -12.87 3.39 -11.43
CA ARG A 150 -14.22 2.88 -11.22
C ARG A 150 -14.54 1.80 -12.27
N GLN A 151 -15.26 0.78 -11.86
CA GLN A 151 -15.71 -0.32 -12.71
C GLN A 151 -17.23 -0.36 -12.74
N ALA A 152 -17.79 -1.13 -13.68
CA ALA A 152 -19.22 -1.38 -13.72
C ALA A 152 -19.71 -2.07 -12.42
N ASN A 153 -21.00 -1.91 -12.11
CA ASN A 153 -21.67 -2.50 -10.95
C ASN A 153 -21.20 -1.98 -9.59
N ALA A 154 -20.95 -0.67 -9.48
CA ALA A 154 -20.58 0.00 -8.24
C ALA A 154 -19.34 -0.60 -7.56
N LYS A 155 -18.31 -0.90 -8.35
CA LYS A 155 -17.03 -1.46 -7.87
C LYS A 155 -15.88 -0.53 -8.21
N VAL A 156 -14.85 -0.58 -7.40
CA VAL A 156 -13.61 0.15 -7.61
C VAL A 156 -12.43 -0.80 -7.62
N LYS A 157 -11.54 -0.56 -8.58
CA LYS A 157 -10.23 -1.19 -8.65
C LYS A 157 -9.24 -0.34 -7.85
N LEU A 158 -8.53 -0.98 -6.93
CA LEU A 158 -7.50 -0.33 -6.13
C LEU A 158 -6.21 -1.15 -6.12
N GLN A 159 -5.10 -0.49 -5.82
CA GLN A 159 -3.81 -1.11 -5.52
C GLN A 159 -3.57 -1.12 -4.01
N THR A 160 -3.46 -2.29 -3.42
CA THR A 160 -3.12 -2.42 -1.99
C THR A 160 -1.68 -1.98 -1.71
N PRO A 161 -1.30 -1.73 -0.43
CA PRO A 161 0.10 -1.43 -0.07
C PRO A 161 1.12 -2.48 -0.52
N LYS A 162 0.68 -3.71 -0.78
CA LYS A 162 1.51 -4.82 -1.26
C LYS A 162 1.62 -4.90 -2.78
N GLY A 163 1.08 -3.91 -3.51
CA GLY A 163 1.02 -3.89 -4.98
C GLY A 163 -0.07 -4.77 -5.59
N VAL A 164 -0.84 -5.50 -4.78
CA VAL A 164 -1.92 -6.38 -5.28
C VAL A 164 -3.13 -5.55 -5.69
N ILE A 165 -3.64 -5.79 -6.89
CA ILE A 165 -4.88 -5.20 -7.39
C ILE A 165 -6.08 -5.91 -6.77
N LYS A 166 -7.03 -5.14 -6.23
CA LYS A 166 -8.30 -5.65 -5.69
C LYS A 166 -9.48 -4.88 -6.27
N LEU A 167 -10.58 -5.59 -6.42
CA LEU A 167 -11.89 -5.01 -6.69
C LEU A 167 -12.69 -4.99 -5.38
N ILE A 168 -13.13 -3.81 -4.96
CA ILE A 168 -13.97 -3.63 -3.77
C ILE A 168 -15.25 -2.88 -4.13
N SER A 169 -16.28 -2.98 -3.30
CA SER A 169 -17.52 -2.22 -3.51
C SER A 169 -17.26 -0.73 -3.29
N GLU A 170 -17.93 0.15 -4.04
CA GLU A 170 -18.00 1.61 -3.79
C GLU A 170 -18.47 1.95 -2.38
N ASN A 171 -19.11 0.97 -1.76
CA ASN A 171 -19.62 1.03 -0.43
C ASN A 171 -18.59 0.71 0.67
N ASP A 172 -17.44 0.14 0.35
CA ASP A 172 -16.53 -0.35 1.41
C ASP A 172 -15.42 0.63 1.77
N PHE A 173 -15.45 1.85 1.21
CA PHE A 173 -14.37 2.81 1.36
C PHE A 173 -14.78 4.28 1.36
N TYR A 174 -13.88 5.09 1.89
CA TYR A 174 -14.02 6.51 2.12
C TYR A 174 -12.74 7.26 1.74
N LYS A 175 -12.90 8.55 1.48
CA LYS A 175 -11.82 9.51 1.27
C LYS A 175 -11.95 10.68 2.23
N VAL A 176 -10.82 11.13 2.73
CA VAL A 176 -10.72 12.31 3.57
C VAL A 176 -10.49 13.51 2.66
N LEU A 177 -11.53 14.32 2.43
CA LEU A 177 -11.52 15.51 1.57
C LEU A 177 -11.97 16.74 2.35
N PRO A 178 -11.46 17.95 2.07
CA PRO A 178 -11.93 19.16 2.75
C PRO A 178 -13.43 19.42 2.52
N VAL A 179 -13.90 19.24 1.29
CA VAL A 179 -15.29 19.52 0.88
C VAL A 179 -15.74 18.49 -0.16
N PHE A 180 -16.98 18.01 -0.06
CA PHE A 180 -17.65 17.22 -1.10
C PHE A 180 -19.17 17.31 -0.98
N ASN A 181 -19.90 17.39 -2.10
CA ASN A 181 -21.37 17.55 -2.11
C ASN A 181 -21.90 18.67 -1.21
N ASN A 182 -21.22 19.83 -1.17
CA ASN A 182 -21.51 20.97 -0.30
C ASN A 182 -21.35 20.71 1.21
N TYR A 183 -20.78 19.57 1.59
CA TYR A 183 -20.44 19.25 2.97
C TYR A 183 -18.96 19.41 3.22
N GLN A 184 -18.59 19.90 4.39
CA GLN A 184 -17.20 20.09 4.80
C GLN A 184 -16.76 19.02 5.79
N MET A 185 -15.49 18.65 5.74
CA MET A 185 -14.90 17.79 6.78
C MET A 185 -14.92 18.53 8.12
N GLY A 186 -15.32 17.84 9.19
CA GLY A 186 -15.48 18.46 10.50
C GLY A 186 -16.78 19.25 10.66
N GLN A 187 -17.63 19.32 9.63
CA GLN A 187 -18.95 19.92 9.74
C GLN A 187 -19.83 19.07 10.66
N GLU A 188 -20.50 19.73 11.62
CA GLU A 188 -21.59 19.14 12.37
C GLU A 188 -22.85 19.07 11.51
N ILE A 189 -23.45 17.89 11.45
CA ILE A 189 -24.68 17.62 10.71
C ILE A 189 -25.71 16.98 11.63
N SER A 190 -26.98 17.27 11.38
CA SER A 190 -28.08 16.45 11.90
C SER A 190 -28.56 15.49 10.82
N PHE A 191 -28.99 14.31 11.22
CA PHE A 191 -29.48 13.28 10.32
C PHE A 191 -30.53 12.40 10.99
N GLU A 192 -31.35 11.72 10.20
CA GLU A 192 -32.35 10.76 10.68
C GLU A 192 -31.71 9.36 10.84
N SER A 193 -31.70 8.84 12.07
CA SER A 193 -31.22 7.49 12.40
C SER A 193 -31.89 7.00 13.69
N ASP A 194 -31.95 5.68 13.86
CA ASP A 194 -32.55 5.03 15.03
C ASP A 194 -31.77 5.30 16.33
N TYR A 195 -30.48 5.68 16.23
CA TYR A 195 -29.55 5.75 17.37
C TYR A 195 -29.04 7.15 17.66
N PHE A 196 -28.78 7.94 16.61
CA PHE A 196 -28.15 9.24 16.72
C PHE A 196 -28.88 10.24 15.84
N SER A 197 -28.90 11.50 16.25
CA SER A 197 -29.53 12.57 15.48
C SER A 197 -28.53 13.63 15.00
N LYS A 198 -27.27 13.53 15.43
CA LYS A 198 -26.21 14.51 15.18
C LYS A 198 -24.84 13.86 15.17
N GLY A 199 -23.90 14.44 14.43
CA GLY A 199 -22.49 14.07 14.48
C GLY A 199 -21.65 14.89 13.51
N THR A 200 -20.35 14.59 13.46
CA THR A 200 -19.35 15.36 12.74
C THR A 200 -18.78 14.57 11.57
N ILE A 201 -18.78 15.15 10.37
CA ILE A 201 -18.27 14.46 9.17
C ILE A 201 -16.76 14.20 9.28
N LYS A 202 -16.35 12.95 9.03
CA LYS A 202 -14.94 12.52 9.02
C LYS A 202 -14.42 12.16 7.64
N ALA A 203 -15.25 11.55 6.80
CA ALA A 203 -14.84 11.11 5.48
C ALA A 203 -16.04 10.95 4.56
N PHE A 204 -15.78 11.00 3.26
CA PHE A 204 -16.77 10.97 2.20
C PHE A 204 -16.70 9.65 1.43
N GLY A 205 -17.85 9.01 1.29
CA GLY A 205 -18.12 7.89 0.40
C GLY A 205 -18.98 8.32 -0.79
N TYR A 206 -19.14 7.48 -1.82
CA TYR A 206 -19.91 7.84 -3.03
C TYR A 206 -21.36 8.25 -2.74
N ASN A 207 -22.07 7.42 -1.99
CA ASN A 207 -23.48 7.62 -1.60
C ASN A 207 -23.68 7.79 -0.10
N ARG A 208 -22.58 7.83 0.66
CA ARG A 208 -22.60 7.88 2.12
C ARG A 208 -21.52 8.76 2.69
N VAL A 209 -21.69 9.13 3.95
CA VAL A 209 -20.74 9.90 4.75
C VAL A 209 -20.43 9.14 6.02
N LEU A 210 -19.16 9.17 6.41
CA LEU A 210 -18.70 8.65 7.69
C LEU A 210 -18.77 9.77 8.72
N VAL A 211 -19.47 9.53 9.82
CA VAL A 211 -19.78 10.50 10.85
C VAL A 211 -19.25 10.02 12.20
N ASP A 212 -18.71 10.94 12.97
CA ASP A 212 -18.33 10.76 14.36
C ASP A 212 -19.44 11.29 15.26
N THR A 213 -20.06 10.42 16.04
CA THR A 213 -21.16 10.75 16.94
C THR A 213 -20.63 10.76 18.38
N GLU A 214 -21.00 11.78 19.17
CA GLU A 214 -20.56 11.89 20.57
C GLU A 214 -21.00 10.66 21.39
N GLY A 215 -20.11 9.69 21.56
CA GLY A 215 -20.30 8.55 22.47
C GLY A 215 -20.08 7.16 21.89
N ASP A 216 -19.87 6.99 20.58
CA ASP A 216 -19.65 5.65 20.00
C ASP A 216 -18.86 5.67 18.67
N ALA A 217 -18.51 4.46 18.18
CA ALA A 217 -17.72 4.23 16.97
C ALA A 217 -18.23 4.97 15.72
N ASP A 218 -17.32 5.25 14.77
CA ASP A 218 -17.63 5.90 13.49
C ASP A 218 -18.87 5.25 12.82
N PHE A 219 -19.85 6.07 12.45
CA PHE A 219 -21.16 5.65 11.93
C PHE A 219 -21.32 6.05 10.47
N GLU A 220 -21.99 5.20 9.67
CA GLU A 220 -22.20 5.43 8.24
C GLU A 220 -23.63 5.87 7.99
N ILE A 221 -23.82 6.96 7.24
CA ILE A 221 -25.14 7.42 6.82
C ILE A 221 -25.17 7.71 5.32
N GLU A 222 -26.34 7.56 4.70
CA GLU A 222 -26.54 8.07 3.35
C GLU A 222 -26.65 9.60 3.35
N TYR A 223 -26.21 10.26 2.28
CA TYR A 223 -26.36 11.73 2.17
C TYR A 223 -27.82 12.19 2.28
N THR A 224 -28.76 11.36 1.81
CA THR A 224 -30.20 11.60 1.88
C THR A 224 -30.76 11.63 3.29
N ALA A 225 -30.05 11.07 4.27
CA ALA A 225 -30.44 11.08 5.67
C ALA A 225 -30.10 12.40 6.38
N ILE A 226 -29.29 13.27 5.77
CA ILE A 226 -28.88 14.55 6.36
C ILE A 226 -30.04 15.54 6.30
N THR A 227 -30.49 16.03 7.46
CA THR A 227 -31.73 16.83 7.58
C THR A 227 -31.49 18.33 7.61
N ASN A 228 -30.26 18.78 7.85
CA ASN A 228 -29.94 20.21 7.85
C ASN A 228 -29.49 20.60 6.43
N GLU A 229 -30.11 21.62 5.84
CA GLU A 229 -29.53 22.28 4.67
C GLU A 229 -28.15 22.81 5.08
N ALA A 230 -27.11 22.43 4.34
CA ALA A 230 -25.78 23.00 4.54
C ALA A 230 -25.90 24.51 4.32
N GLU A 231 -25.71 25.32 5.38
CA GLU A 231 -25.49 26.75 5.21
C GLU A 231 -24.29 26.88 4.26
N GLN A 232 -24.54 27.41 3.05
CA GLN A 232 -23.49 27.51 2.05
C GLN A 232 -22.34 28.32 2.63
N PRO A 233 -21.09 27.84 2.51
CA PRO A 233 -19.94 28.63 2.93
C PRO A 233 -19.98 29.95 2.15
N LYS A 234 -20.02 31.06 2.88
CA LYS A 234 -19.86 32.38 2.27
C LYS A 234 -18.48 32.39 1.61
N GLU A 235 -18.45 32.54 0.29
CA GLU A 235 -17.21 32.80 -0.44
C GLU A 235 -16.60 34.10 0.10
N GLU A 236 -15.43 34.02 0.74
CA GLU A 236 -14.57 35.15 1.10
C GLU A 236 -13.52 35.40 0.01
#